data_AF-A0A533SH03-F1
#
_entry.id   AF-A0A533SH03-F1
#
_cell.length_a   1.000
_cell.length_b   1.000
_cell.length_c   1.000
_cell.angle_alpha   90.00
_cell.angle_beta   90.00
_cell.angle_gamma   90.00
#
_symmetry.space_group_name_H-M   'P 1'
#
loop_
_entity.id
_entity.type
_entity.pdbx_description
1 polymer ?
#
loop_
_entity_poly.entity_id
_entity_poly.type
_entity_poly.pdbx_seq_one_letter_code
_entity_poly.pdbx_strand_id
1 'polypeptide(L)'
;MSKRDPLVALNQILSHAQEAVELCRGKQREDLDADRLLNLALTRLVEVIGEAANRVPGQIQVKYPDLPWLQMIGARNRLIHGYDSVDFDVLWMIVDHDLPDLITRLKEVVKQETGNR
;
A
#
# COMPACT_ATOMS: atom_id res chain seq x y z
N MET A 1 -12.35 -7.67 -22.13
CA MET A 1 -11.28 -7.37 -21.15
C MET A 1 -11.15 -8.58 -20.24
N SER A 2 -10.00 -9.28 -20.28
CA SER A 2 -9.77 -10.47 -19.45
C SER A 2 -10.07 -10.14 -17.99
N LYS A 3 -10.93 -10.93 -17.33
CA LYS A 3 -11.23 -10.81 -15.90
C LYS A 3 -9.90 -11.04 -15.17
N ARG A 4 -9.17 -9.97 -14.85
CA ARG A 4 -7.96 -10.07 -14.05
C ARG A 4 -8.35 -10.65 -12.71
N ASP A 5 -7.65 -11.71 -12.34
CA ASP A 5 -7.81 -12.39 -11.07
C ASP A 5 -7.67 -11.38 -9.91
N PRO A 6 -8.72 -11.17 -9.09
CA PRO A 6 -8.65 -10.28 -7.93
C PRO A 6 -7.54 -10.65 -6.95
N LEU A 7 -7.24 -11.94 -6.79
CA LEU A 7 -6.18 -12.42 -5.91
C LEU A 7 -4.81 -11.91 -6.35
N VAL A 8 -4.57 -11.71 -7.64
CA VAL A 8 -3.29 -11.16 -8.10
C VAL A 8 -3.11 -9.73 -7.59
N ALA A 9 -4.14 -8.89 -7.68
CA ALA A 9 -4.09 -7.52 -7.18
C ALA A 9 -3.96 -7.49 -5.65
N LEU A 10 -4.74 -8.30 -4.93
CA LEU A 10 -4.68 -8.38 -3.46
C LEU A 10 -3.31 -8.86 -2.97
N ASN A 11 -2.75 -9.90 -3.59
CA ASN A 11 -1.40 -10.38 -3.25
C ASN A 11 -0.32 -9.35 -3.58
N GLN A 12 -0.47 -8.60 -4.68
CA GLN A 12 0.44 -7.50 -4.99
C GLN A 12 0.39 -6.41 -3.91
N ILE A 13 -0.80 -5.99 -3.46
CA ILE A 13 -0.90 -5.01 -2.35
C ILE A 13 -0.19 -5.56 -1.11
N LEU A 14 -0.45 -6.82 -0.75
CA LEU A 14 0.12 -7.45 0.43
C LEU A 14 1.64 -7.52 0.37
N SER A 15 2.21 -7.98 -0.74
CA SER A 15 3.65 -8.16 -0.88
C SER A 15 4.42 -6.84 -0.80
N HIS A 16 3.94 -5.81 -1.50
CA HIS A 16 4.60 -4.50 -1.51
C HIS A 16 4.43 -3.77 -0.18
N ALA A 17 3.30 -3.96 0.51
CA ALA A 17 3.11 -3.42 1.86
C ALA A 17 4.10 -4.06 2.85
N GLN A 18 4.27 -5.39 2.80
CA GLN A 18 5.25 -6.10 3.62
C GLN A 18 6.68 -5.66 3.32
N GLU A 19 7.03 -5.50 2.04
CA GLU A 19 8.34 -5.02 1.62
C GLU A 19 8.63 -3.60 2.17
N ALA A 20 7.68 -2.68 2.08
CA ALA A 20 7.84 -1.33 2.61
C ALA A 20 8.09 -1.32 4.13
N VAL A 21 7.33 -2.13 4.88
CA VAL A 21 7.50 -2.27 6.34
C VAL A 21 8.87 -2.88 6.69
N GLU A 22 9.30 -3.92 5.97
CA GLU A 22 10.62 -4.53 6.23
C GLU A 22 11.78 -3.59 5.89
N LEU A 23 11.67 -2.78 4.83
CA LEU A 23 12.69 -1.76 4.51
C LEU A 23 12.81 -0.67 5.59
N CYS A 24 11.73 -0.39 6.33
CA CYS A 24 11.73 0.57 7.43
C CYS A 24 12.09 -0.06 8.79
N ARG A 25 12.33 -1.37 8.84
CA ARG A 25 12.58 -2.05 10.11
C ARG A 25 13.86 -1.55 10.77
N GLY A 26 13.72 -0.99 11.97
CA GLY A 26 14.84 -0.41 12.72
C GLY A 26 15.32 0.94 12.18
N LYS A 27 14.55 1.56 11.27
CA LYS A 27 14.74 2.93 10.80
C LYS A 27 13.92 3.90 11.64
N GLN A 28 14.26 5.17 11.55
CA GLN A 28 13.52 6.30 12.10
C GLN A 28 13.11 7.24 10.96
N ARG A 29 12.18 8.15 11.23
CA ARG A 29 11.69 9.11 10.23
C ARG A 29 12.83 9.89 9.57
N GLU A 30 13.81 10.32 10.36
CA GLU A 30 14.94 11.13 9.89
C GLU A 30 15.83 10.38 8.89
N ASP A 31 15.80 9.04 8.89
CA ASP A 31 16.53 8.24 7.91
C ASP A 31 16.01 8.48 6.48
N LEU A 32 14.74 8.86 6.28
CA LEU A 32 14.19 9.18 4.96
C LEU A 32 14.75 10.48 4.39
N ASP A 33 15.13 11.43 5.25
CA ASP A 33 15.74 12.70 4.84
C ASP A 33 17.19 12.47 4.38
N ALA A 34 17.89 11.53 5.03
CA ALA A 34 19.30 11.22 4.75
C ALA A 34 19.49 10.17 3.64
N ASP A 35 18.54 9.25 3.46
CA ASP A 35 18.65 8.13 2.52
C ASP A 35 17.71 8.31 1.30
N ARG A 36 18.29 8.83 0.22
CA ARG A 36 17.58 9.04 -1.04
C ARG A 36 17.10 7.74 -1.68
N LEU A 37 17.79 6.62 -1.47
CA LEU A 37 17.36 5.34 -2.06
C LEU A 37 16.17 4.79 -1.29
N LEU A 38 16.19 4.87 0.04
CA LEU A 38 15.07 4.47 0.88
C LEU A 38 13.81 5.26 0.53
N ASN A 39 13.88 6.59 0.45
CA ASN A 39 12.70 7.38 0.15
C ASN A 39 12.14 7.12 -1.26
N LEU A 40 12.99 6.88 -2.28
CA LEU A 40 12.56 6.52 -3.63
C LEU A 40 11.89 5.15 -3.64
N ALA A 41 12.46 4.17 -2.95
CA ALA A 41 11.90 2.84 -2.84
C ALA A 41 10.52 2.87 -2.16
N LEU A 42 10.41 3.50 -0.98
CA LEU A 42 9.16 3.59 -0.24
C LEU A 42 8.08 4.35 -1.02
N THR A 43 8.43 5.48 -1.65
CA THR A 43 7.50 6.22 -2.51
C THR A 43 6.95 5.31 -3.61
N ARG A 44 7.83 4.56 -4.29
CA ARG A 44 7.41 3.68 -5.37
C ARG A 44 6.53 2.53 -4.88
N LEU A 45 6.84 1.94 -3.73
CA LEU A 45 6.04 0.87 -3.13
C LEU A 45 4.62 1.36 -2.81
N VAL A 46 4.49 2.55 -2.19
CA VAL A 46 3.19 3.15 -1.88
C VAL A 46 2.38 3.47 -3.14
N GLU A 47 3.02 3.96 -4.20
CA GLU A 47 2.36 4.16 -5.50
C GLU A 47 1.83 2.85 -6.09
N VAL A 48 2.66 1.80 -6.11
CA VAL A 48 2.29 0.49 -6.67
C VAL A 48 1.16 -0.15 -5.87
N ILE A 49 1.13 0.04 -4.55
CA ILE A 49 0.00 -0.36 -3.69
C ILE A 49 -1.28 0.32 -4.15
N GLY A 50 -1.26 1.63 -4.39
CA GLY A 50 -2.42 2.38 -4.88
C GLY A 50 -2.90 1.93 -6.25
N GLU A 51 -1.98 1.70 -7.19
CA GLU A 51 -2.29 1.16 -8.52
C GLU A 51 -2.87 -0.26 -8.45
N ALA A 52 -2.38 -1.10 -7.54
CA ALA A 52 -2.91 -2.44 -7.32
C ALA A 52 -4.30 -2.39 -6.68
N ALA A 53 -4.53 -1.51 -5.70
CA ALA A 53 -5.84 -1.28 -5.09
C ALA A 53 -6.88 -0.83 -6.14
N ASN A 54 -6.51 0.06 -7.05
CA ASN A 54 -7.41 0.51 -8.13
C ASN A 54 -7.76 -0.61 -9.13
N ARG A 55 -6.92 -1.65 -9.22
CA ARG A 55 -7.18 -2.82 -10.08
C ARG A 55 -8.07 -3.88 -9.42
N VAL A 56 -8.31 -3.80 -8.11
CA VAL A 56 -9.24 -4.71 -7.41
C VAL A 56 -10.66 -4.41 -7.87
N PRO A 57 -11.45 -5.40 -8.34
CA PRO A 57 -12.82 -5.14 -8.80
C PRO A 57 -13.71 -4.56 -7.71
N GLY A 58 -14.60 -3.63 -8.07
CA GLY A 58 -15.49 -2.96 -7.12
C GLY A 58 -16.34 -3.92 -6.28
N GLN A 59 -16.70 -5.09 -6.81
CA GLN A 59 -17.42 -6.13 -6.05
C GLN A 59 -16.61 -6.64 -4.84
N ILE A 60 -15.29 -6.79 -4.99
CA ILE A 60 -14.40 -7.18 -3.89
C ILE A 60 -14.21 -6.01 -2.92
N GLN A 61 -14.09 -4.78 -3.43
CA GLN A 61 -13.98 -3.60 -2.57
C GLN A 61 -15.23 -3.42 -1.68
N VAL A 62 -16.43 -3.61 -2.26
CA VAL A 62 -17.72 -3.57 -1.53
C VAL A 62 -17.84 -4.73 -0.56
N LYS A 63 -17.32 -5.92 -0.90
CA LYS A 63 -17.30 -7.09 0.00
C LYS A 63 -16.43 -6.86 1.23
N TYR A 64 -15.35 -6.08 1.10
CA TYR A 64 -14.38 -5.81 2.16
C TYR A 64 -14.29 -4.30 2.47
N PRO A 65 -15.35 -3.68 3.01
CA PRO A 65 -15.41 -2.23 3.22
C PRO A 65 -14.46 -1.74 4.34
N ASP A 66 -14.00 -2.63 5.22
CA ASP A 66 -13.08 -2.31 6.32
C ASP A 66 -11.64 -2.05 5.86
N LEU A 67 -11.33 -2.33 4.59
CA LEU A 67 -10.06 -1.99 3.97
C LEU A 67 -10.10 -0.54 3.44
N PRO A 68 -9.01 0.24 3.61
CA PRO A 68 -8.99 1.65 3.27
C PRO A 68 -8.77 1.89 1.75
N TRP A 69 -9.65 1.37 0.90
CA TRP A 69 -9.50 1.38 -0.57
C TRP A 69 -9.21 2.75 -1.15
N LEU A 70 -10.04 3.75 -0.80
CA LEU A 70 -9.89 5.12 -1.30
C LEU A 70 -8.56 5.75 -0.86
N GLN A 71 -8.09 5.41 0.34
CA GLN A 71 -6.84 5.95 0.87
C GLN A 71 -5.64 5.30 0.17
N MET A 72 -5.69 4.00 -0.13
CA MET A 72 -4.67 3.32 -0.93
C MET A 72 -4.61 3.93 -2.34
N ILE A 73 -5.76 4.03 -3.01
CA ILE A 73 -5.86 4.58 -4.38
C ILE A 73 -5.39 6.03 -4.42
N GLY A 74 -5.74 6.83 -3.42
CA GLY A 74 -5.36 8.24 -3.30
C GLY A 74 -3.99 8.49 -2.67
N ALA A 75 -3.19 7.45 -2.37
CA ALA A 75 -1.93 7.61 -1.64
C ALA A 75 -0.95 8.55 -2.37
N ARG A 76 -0.85 8.46 -3.69
CA ARG A 76 -0.02 9.37 -4.50
C ARG A 76 -0.41 10.84 -4.32
N ASN A 77 -1.71 11.14 -4.28
CA ASN A 77 -2.19 12.51 -4.09
C ASN A 77 -1.90 13.03 -2.67
N ARG A 78 -1.84 12.14 -1.68
CA ARG A 78 -1.44 12.49 -0.31
C ARG A 78 0.06 12.73 -0.18
N LEU A 79 0.87 11.98 -0.92
CA LEU A 79 2.33 12.12 -0.93
C LEU A 79 2.80 13.40 -1.62
N ILE A 80 2.08 13.87 -2.64
CA ILE A 80 2.45 15.05 -3.43
C ILE A 80 1.57 16.23 -2.99
N HIS A 81 2.04 17.00 -2.01
CA HIS A 81 1.37 18.24 -1.60
C HIS A 81 2.11 19.48 -2.14
N GLY A 82 1.41 20.28 -2.94
CA GLY A 82 1.70 21.70 -3.16
C GLY A 82 2.88 22.08 -4.06
N TYR A 83 3.98 21.34 -4.08
CA TYR A 83 5.18 21.69 -4.87
C TYR A 83 6.04 20.45 -5.15
N ASP A 84 5.66 19.64 -6.15
CA ASP A 84 6.45 18.58 -6.83
C ASP A 84 7.40 17.68 -6.00
N SER A 85 7.21 17.62 -4.69
CA SER A 85 8.08 16.93 -3.73
C SER A 85 7.24 16.04 -2.83
N VAL A 86 7.82 14.90 -2.46
CA VAL A 86 7.17 13.92 -1.59
C VAL A 86 7.24 14.41 -0.16
N ASP A 87 6.09 14.44 0.52
CA ASP A 87 6.03 14.65 1.95
C ASP A 87 6.50 13.38 2.68
N PHE A 88 7.71 13.43 3.25
CA PHE A 88 8.30 12.29 3.94
C PHE A 88 7.66 12.02 5.30
N ASP A 89 7.01 13.00 5.94
CA ASP A 89 6.25 12.77 7.17
C ASP A 89 5.01 11.93 6.87
N VAL A 90 4.31 12.27 5.78
CA VAL A 90 3.17 11.47 5.29
C VAL A 90 3.63 10.10 4.84
N LEU A 91 4.75 10.00 4.12
CA LEU A 91 5.29 8.71 3.68
C LEU A 91 5.63 7.80 4.85
N TRP A 92 6.30 8.34 5.87
CA TRP A 92 6.63 7.60 7.09
C TRP A 92 5.38 7.15 7.83
N MET A 93 4.39 8.03 8.01
CA MET A 93 3.13 7.69 8.66
C MET A 93 2.43 6.53 7.95
N ILE A 94 2.38 6.56 6.61
CA ILE A 94 1.80 5.47 5.82
C ILE A 94 2.54 4.16 6.10
N VAL A 95 3.88 4.16 6.03
CA VAL A 95 4.66 2.93 6.11
C VAL A 95 4.76 2.37 7.53
N ASP A 96 4.92 3.22 8.54
CA ASP A 96 5.12 2.82 9.93
C ASP A 96 3.81 2.53 10.68
N HIS A 97 2.71 3.20 10.31
CA HIS A 97 1.41 3.05 10.99
C HIS A 97 0.34 2.40 10.11
N ASP A 98 0.08 2.92 8.90
CA ASP A 98 -1.06 2.45 8.09
C ASP A 98 -0.83 1.06 7.48
N LEU A 99 0.39 0.80 6.98
CA LEU A 99 0.71 -0.46 6.28
C LEU A 99 0.70 -1.69 7.21
N PRO A 100 1.23 -1.68 8.45
CA PRO A 100 1.14 -2.83 9.35
C PRO A 100 -0.31 -3.28 9.62
N ASP A 101 -1.21 -2.33 9.84
CA ASP A 101 -2.63 -2.59 10.04
C ASP A 101 -3.28 -3.13 8.76
N LEU A 102 -2.97 -2.52 7.61
CA LEU A 102 -3.41 -3.00 6.31
C LEU A 102 -2.98 -4.44 6.05
N ILE A 103 -1.71 -4.78 6.29
CA ILE A 103 -1.15 -6.13 6.09
C ILE A 103 -1.96 -7.15 6.91
N THR A 104 -2.25 -6.84 8.17
CA THR A 104 -3.00 -7.73 9.06
C THR A 104 -4.38 -8.04 8.50
N ARG A 105 -5.14 -7.00 8.11
CA ARG A 105 -6.49 -7.17 7.55
C ARG A 105 -6.47 -7.87 6.19
N LEU A 106 -5.51 -7.50 5.35
CA LEU A 106 -5.42 -8.00 3.98
C LEU A 106 -5.03 -9.48 3.92
N LYS A 107 -4.22 -9.98 4.87
CA LYS A 107 -3.93 -11.42 5.00
C LYS A 107 -5.20 -12.24 5.18
N GLU A 108 -6.14 -11.79 6.01
CA GLU A 108 -7.41 -12.46 6.20
C GLU A 108 -8.28 -12.43 4.94
N VAL A 109 -8.31 -11.29 4.23
CA VAL A 109 -9.03 -11.17 2.95
C VAL A 109 -8.47 -12.11 1.89
N VAL A 110 -7.14 -12.15 1.72
CA VAL A 110 -6.48 -13.07 0.78
C VAL A 110 -6.78 -14.53 1.11
N LYS A 111 -6.76 -14.90 2.40
CA LYS A 111 -7.11 -16.25 2.86
C LYS A 111 -8.55 -16.62 2.52
N GLN A 112 -9.51 -15.73 2.77
CA GLN A 112 -10.92 -15.95 2.44
C GLN A 112 -11.17 -16.08 0.93
N GLU A 113 -10.52 -15.24 0.12
CA GLU A 113 -10.67 -15.29 -1.35
C GLU A 113 -9.95 -16.49 -1.98
N THR A 114 -8.89 -16.98 -1.34
CA THR A 114 -8.20 -18.21 -1.78
C THR A 114 -9.00 -19.45 -1.41
N GLY A 115 -9.60 -19.50 -0.22
CA GLY A 115 -10.41 -20.63 0.25
C GLY A 115 -11.80 -20.75 -0.40
N ASN A 116 -12.29 -19.69 -1.04
CA ASN A 116 -13.55 -19.69 -1.80
C ASN A 116 -13.40 -20.17 -3.26
N ARG A 117 -12.22 -20.66 -3.65
CA ARG A 117 -11.95 -21.27 -4.97
C ARG A 117 -11.96 -22.79 -4.89
#